data_AF-A0A419PK59-F1
#
_entry.id   AF-A0A419PK59-F1
#
_cell.length_a   1.000
_cell.length_b   1.000
_cell.length_c   1.000
_cell.angle_alpha   90.00
_cell.angle_beta   90.00
_cell.angle_gamma   90.00
#
_symmetry.space_group_name_H-M   'P 1'
#
loop_
_entity.id
_entity.type
_entity.pdbx_description
1 polymer ?
#
loop_
_entity_poly.entity_id
_entity_poly.type
_entity_poly.pdbx_seq_one_letter_code
_entity_poly.pdbx_strand_id
1 'polypeptide(L)'
;MFQLLRYSRYRDTCIYVMHYSSRTAGFQADAEALYKACKGLNTDEDTINNILGHRNLRQRHEIREAYSRMYQKDLVDTLVSNTKGDHDSLLQTLFRGHLKILAYDLYKGMKGTGTNDTVLNSIICCCNNTEIYMLKKAYEEVLREHDPKKAASRSLETDVMKETKPPYETLLMRLLQGKRQEDSIDRIEQAQKTGNMSLLVDDGLVEQDVATLYRAGAGSSEKKGDPDPYINILCDRSKYHIKAIWEHYKRRHGTTLVEAITKKFSDPLRTGLNTVLMAQVNLRLLLVCQLHEAMYGSGTDEDALIRLVCLRCETDMSSIKQMYQDYFGKPLAEAVRSDTSGDFRKLLLILLEPNSSVSQFKVSLSPAFFTTTFLQTAVKYFNGSITSCCYTLLFSVPNFWGSTLGRLQKFELTSALALTPDLHERSSCYPGANAPKTKQGEPNSVGSLSFSGWSVRRAKQLDCKRFITNGGDIVSAGLSDDDVTDDATSIGDETFAIQLLSSTNRPTISSKFSLQHTECPGGGRFW
;
A
#
# COMPACT_ATOMS: atom_id res chain seq x y z
N MET A 1 -35.69 34.52 7.80
CA MET A 1 -34.31 34.00 7.59
C MET A 1 -33.79 33.19 8.80
N PHE A 2 -33.69 33.75 10.01
CA PHE A 2 -33.12 33.06 11.19
C PHE A 2 -33.75 31.70 11.58
N GLN A 3 -35.06 31.49 11.40
CA GLN A 3 -35.69 30.17 11.66
C GLN A 3 -35.28 29.08 10.64
N LEU A 4 -35.06 29.43 9.37
CA LEU A 4 -34.64 28.47 8.34
C LEU A 4 -33.20 27.97 8.59
N LEU A 5 -32.32 28.84 9.10
CA LEU A 5 -30.95 28.47 9.49
C LEU A 5 -30.90 27.53 10.71
N ARG A 6 -31.90 27.58 11.62
CA ARG A 6 -32.05 26.54 12.65
C ARG A 6 -32.53 25.21 12.06
N TYR A 7 -33.48 25.23 11.13
CA TYR A 7 -34.05 24.02 10.55
C TYR A 7 -33.08 23.24 9.65
N SER A 8 -32.21 23.93 8.88
CA SER A 8 -31.11 23.26 8.16
C SER A 8 -30.18 22.54 9.13
N ARG A 9 -29.65 23.24 10.15
CA ARG A 9 -28.77 22.60 11.14
C ARG A 9 -29.41 21.37 11.79
N TYR A 10 -30.69 21.44 12.18
CA TYR A 10 -31.38 20.27 12.74
C TYR A 10 -31.56 19.13 11.73
N ARG A 11 -31.87 19.42 10.46
CA ARG A 11 -31.97 18.38 9.41
C ARG A 11 -30.62 17.71 9.17
N ASP A 12 -29.56 18.51 9.04
CA ASP A 12 -28.20 18.03 8.79
C ASP A 12 -27.68 17.24 10.01
N THR A 13 -27.93 17.71 11.23
CA THR A 13 -27.62 16.97 12.47
C THR A 13 -28.45 15.69 12.61
N CYS A 14 -29.74 15.66 12.25
CA CYS A 14 -30.56 14.44 12.34
C CYS A 14 -30.14 13.40 11.29
N ILE A 15 -29.83 13.82 10.05
CA ILE A 15 -29.29 12.92 9.02
C ILE A 15 -27.92 12.39 9.45
N TYR A 16 -27.05 13.25 9.99
CA TYR A 16 -25.75 12.84 10.53
C TYR A 16 -25.91 11.86 11.71
N VAL A 17 -26.81 12.12 12.66
CA VAL A 17 -27.07 11.23 13.81
C VAL A 17 -27.71 9.91 13.39
N MET A 18 -28.61 9.88 12.40
CA MET A 18 -29.18 8.63 11.90
C MET A 18 -28.16 7.82 11.08
N HIS A 19 -27.34 8.44 10.23
CA HIS A 19 -26.24 7.76 9.54
C HIS A 19 -25.13 7.30 10.49
N TYR A 20 -24.83 8.06 11.54
CA TYR A 20 -23.89 7.67 12.57
C TYR A 20 -24.46 6.49 13.39
N SER A 21 -25.70 6.58 13.87
CA SER A 21 -26.36 5.54 14.66
C SER A 21 -26.48 4.20 13.90
N SER A 22 -26.89 4.25 12.63
CA SER A 22 -26.95 3.06 11.76
C SER A 22 -25.57 2.47 11.43
N ARG A 23 -24.52 3.29 11.30
CA ARG A 23 -23.13 2.79 11.19
C ARG A 23 -22.64 2.16 12.50
N THR A 24 -22.89 2.80 13.64
CA THR A 24 -22.48 2.27 14.96
C THR A 24 -23.15 0.95 15.30
N ALA A 25 -24.39 0.72 14.84
CA ALA A 25 -25.07 -0.57 15.01
C ALA A 25 -24.33 -1.72 14.31
N GLY A 26 -23.73 -1.47 13.15
CA GLY A 26 -22.89 -2.47 12.45
C GLY A 26 -21.64 -2.82 13.24
N PHE A 27 -20.92 -1.83 13.77
CA PHE A 27 -19.69 -2.07 14.55
C PHE A 27 -19.95 -2.71 15.92
N GLN A 28 -21.12 -2.46 16.52
CA GLN A 28 -21.56 -3.18 17.73
C GLN A 28 -21.86 -4.65 17.44
N ALA A 29 -22.49 -4.96 16.30
CA ALA A 29 -22.72 -6.34 15.87
C ALA A 29 -21.40 -7.08 15.56
N ASP A 30 -20.47 -6.42 14.86
CA ASP A 30 -19.11 -6.94 14.62
C ASP A 30 -18.37 -7.20 15.95
N ALA A 31 -18.44 -6.26 16.90
CA ALA A 31 -17.83 -6.42 18.23
C ALA A 31 -18.47 -7.56 19.04
N GLU A 32 -19.79 -7.75 18.97
CA GLU A 32 -20.48 -8.88 19.62
C GLU A 32 -20.12 -10.23 19.00
N ALA A 33 -20.00 -10.29 17.67
CA ALA A 33 -19.58 -11.49 16.96
C ALA A 33 -18.13 -11.86 17.31
N LEU A 34 -17.21 -10.88 17.34
CA LEU A 34 -15.82 -11.10 17.80
C LEU A 34 -15.75 -11.54 19.27
N TYR A 35 -16.58 -10.96 20.15
CA TYR A 35 -16.65 -11.41 21.55
C TYR A 35 -17.13 -12.86 21.68
N LYS A 36 -18.13 -13.27 20.88
CA LYS A 36 -18.60 -14.65 20.82
C LYS A 36 -17.52 -15.59 20.26
N ALA A 37 -16.80 -15.17 19.23
CA ALA A 37 -15.72 -15.95 18.61
C ALA A 37 -14.54 -16.20 19.55
N CYS A 38 -14.25 -15.28 20.47
CA CYS A 38 -13.23 -15.43 21.52
C CYS A 38 -13.80 -15.98 22.84
N LYS A 39 -15.01 -16.56 22.86
CA LYS A 39 -15.65 -17.07 24.09
C LYS A 39 -15.95 -18.56 24.01
N GLY A 40 -15.07 -19.37 24.60
CA GLY A 40 -15.29 -20.80 24.77
C GLY A 40 -14.02 -21.53 25.19
N LEU A 41 -14.02 -22.85 24.98
CA LEU A 41 -12.80 -23.66 25.03
C LEU A 41 -12.02 -23.63 23.70
N ASN A 42 -12.71 -23.29 22.60
CA ASN A 42 -12.16 -23.12 21.27
C ASN A 42 -12.46 -21.69 20.79
N THR A 43 -11.55 -21.13 20.01
CA THR A 43 -11.73 -19.89 19.25
C THR A 43 -12.50 -20.18 17.96
N ASP A 44 -13.18 -19.18 17.40
CA ASP A 44 -13.75 -19.21 16.04
C ASP A 44 -12.95 -18.26 15.14
N GLU A 45 -11.81 -18.75 14.65
CA GLU A 45 -10.91 -18.01 13.76
C GLU A 45 -11.57 -17.65 12.43
N ASP A 46 -12.56 -18.43 11.96
CA ASP A 46 -13.29 -18.13 10.72
C ASP A 46 -14.17 -16.89 10.88
N THR A 47 -14.90 -16.73 11.99
CA THR A 47 -15.63 -15.49 12.28
C THR A 47 -14.67 -14.30 12.44
N ILE A 48 -13.55 -14.48 13.15
CA ILE A 48 -12.53 -13.42 13.33
C ILE A 48 -11.99 -12.95 11.97
N ASN A 49 -11.60 -13.89 11.11
CA ASN A 49 -11.03 -13.62 9.79
C ASN A 49 -12.04 -12.94 8.86
N ASN A 50 -13.28 -13.45 8.81
CA ASN A 50 -14.34 -12.89 7.97
C ASN A 50 -14.74 -11.47 8.39
N ILE A 51 -14.69 -11.13 9.68
CA ILE A 51 -14.94 -9.75 10.14
C ILE A 51 -13.72 -8.87 9.83
N LEU A 52 -12.55 -9.19 10.36
CA LEU A 52 -11.40 -8.27 10.33
C LEU A 52 -10.73 -8.16 8.96
N GLY A 53 -10.79 -9.20 8.12
CA GLY A 53 -10.29 -9.16 6.75
C GLY A 53 -11.13 -8.28 5.81
N HIS A 54 -12.42 -8.06 6.13
CA HIS A 54 -13.34 -7.24 5.33
C HIS A 54 -13.65 -5.88 5.97
N ARG A 55 -12.73 -5.34 6.78
CA ARG A 55 -12.84 -4.02 7.42
C ARG A 55 -11.52 -3.28 7.24
N ASN A 56 -11.61 -2.03 6.77
CA ASN A 56 -10.43 -1.16 6.65
C ASN A 56 -9.94 -0.72 8.05
N LEU A 57 -8.73 -0.16 8.11
CA LEU A 57 -8.09 0.22 9.38
C LEU A 57 -9.00 1.08 10.28
N ARG A 58 -9.68 2.08 9.70
CA ARG A 58 -10.63 2.93 10.46
C ARG A 58 -11.78 2.12 11.05
N GLN A 59 -12.41 1.26 10.24
CA GLN A 59 -13.51 0.41 10.70
C GLN A 59 -13.05 -0.56 11.79
N ARG A 60 -11.84 -1.13 11.68
CA ARG A 60 -11.26 -1.99 12.72
C ARG A 60 -11.08 -1.23 14.04
N HIS A 61 -10.64 0.03 14.00
CA HIS A 61 -10.61 0.88 15.19
C HIS A 61 -12.01 1.23 15.74
N GLU A 62 -13.00 1.53 14.87
CA GLU A 62 -14.40 1.75 15.29
C GLU A 62 -14.99 0.51 16.00
N ILE A 63 -14.66 -0.70 15.54
CA ILE A 63 -15.03 -1.97 16.18
C ILE A 63 -14.28 -2.17 17.51
N ARG A 64 -12.98 -1.87 17.58
CA ARG A 64 -12.18 -1.92 18.83
C ARG A 64 -12.75 -0.99 19.91
N GLU A 65 -13.18 0.21 19.54
CA GLU A 65 -13.87 1.13 20.45
C GLU A 65 -15.23 0.59 20.92
N ALA A 66 -16.04 0.06 20.01
CA ALA A 66 -17.33 -0.54 20.36
C ALA A 66 -17.16 -1.72 21.33
N TYR A 67 -16.21 -2.61 21.04
CA TYR A 67 -15.84 -3.74 21.88
C TYR A 67 -15.39 -3.30 23.28
N SER A 68 -14.53 -2.28 23.36
CA SER A 68 -14.08 -1.70 24.64
C SER A 68 -15.24 -1.17 25.48
N ARG A 69 -16.17 -0.42 24.88
CA ARG A 69 -17.38 0.09 25.57
C ARG A 69 -18.28 -1.05 26.07
N MET A 70 -18.49 -2.09 25.25
CA MET A 70 -19.41 -3.18 25.54
C MET A 70 -18.86 -4.18 26.57
N TYR A 71 -17.57 -4.48 26.53
CA TYR A 71 -16.97 -5.58 27.30
C TYR A 71 -15.90 -5.14 28.30
N GLN A 72 -15.55 -3.85 28.35
CA GLN A 72 -14.52 -3.29 29.25
C GLN A 72 -13.17 -4.02 29.12
N LYS A 73 -12.84 -4.43 27.89
CA LYS A 73 -11.62 -5.15 27.49
C LYS A 73 -11.10 -4.56 26.19
N ASP A 74 -9.79 -4.64 25.97
CA ASP A 74 -9.25 -4.34 24.65
C ASP A 74 -9.51 -5.50 23.67
N LEU A 75 -9.84 -5.17 22.42
CA LEU A 75 -10.08 -6.16 21.38
C LEU A 75 -8.79 -6.86 20.95
N VAL A 76 -7.69 -6.12 20.78
CA VAL A 76 -6.41 -6.69 20.34
C VAL A 76 -5.87 -7.62 21.41
N ASP A 77 -5.86 -7.19 22.69
CA ASP A 77 -5.44 -8.07 23.79
C ASP A 77 -6.32 -9.33 23.91
N THR A 78 -7.63 -9.23 23.57
CA THR A 78 -8.49 -10.41 23.52
C THR A 78 -8.13 -11.34 22.35
N LEU A 79 -7.86 -10.81 21.16
CA LEU A 79 -7.44 -11.61 20.01
C LEU A 79 -6.11 -12.33 20.29
N VAL A 80 -5.10 -11.60 20.79
CA VAL A 80 -3.76 -12.12 21.12
C VAL A 80 -3.82 -13.23 22.18
N SER A 81 -4.74 -13.14 23.13
CA SER A 81 -4.92 -14.18 24.16
C SER A 81 -5.70 -15.42 23.69
N ASN A 82 -6.27 -15.40 22.47
CA ASN A 82 -7.06 -16.49 21.88
C ASN A 82 -6.46 -17.06 20.58
N THR A 83 -5.45 -16.42 19.99
CA THR A 83 -4.75 -16.86 18.77
C THR A 83 -3.25 -17.03 19.03
N LYS A 84 -2.48 -17.48 18.02
CA LYS A 84 -1.03 -17.72 18.16
C LYS A 84 -0.30 -17.68 16.82
N GLY A 85 1.03 -17.50 16.88
CA GLY A 85 1.91 -17.56 15.72
C GLY A 85 1.67 -16.42 14.72
N ASP A 86 1.74 -16.74 13.43
CA ASP A 86 1.69 -15.73 12.36
C ASP A 86 0.27 -15.20 12.14
N HIS A 87 -0.75 -15.98 12.53
CA HIS A 87 -2.15 -15.53 12.56
C HIS A 87 -2.37 -14.43 13.60
N ASP A 88 -1.85 -14.60 14.82
CA ASP A 88 -1.81 -13.55 15.86
C ASP A 88 -1.02 -12.32 15.37
N SER A 89 0.17 -12.54 14.82
CA SER A 89 1.03 -11.46 14.30
C SER A 89 0.35 -10.64 13.20
N LEU A 90 -0.38 -11.30 12.29
CA LEU A 90 -1.19 -10.65 11.26
C LEU A 90 -2.35 -9.88 11.89
N LEU A 91 -3.12 -10.50 12.80
CA LEU A 91 -4.24 -9.86 13.49
C LEU A 91 -3.83 -8.60 14.24
N GLN A 92 -2.71 -8.62 14.98
CA GLN A 92 -2.17 -7.41 15.62
C GLN A 92 -1.78 -6.33 14.61
N THR A 93 -1.18 -6.72 13.48
CA THR A 93 -0.73 -5.81 12.43
C THR A 93 -1.90 -5.10 11.74
N LEU A 94 -3.06 -5.76 11.60
CA LEU A 94 -4.28 -5.13 11.09
C LEU A 94 -4.79 -3.94 11.95
N PHE A 95 -4.36 -3.79 13.21
CA PHE A 95 -4.68 -2.62 14.05
C PHE A 95 -3.55 -1.58 14.13
N ARG A 96 -2.58 -1.61 13.21
CA ARG A 96 -1.49 -0.63 13.11
C ARG A 96 -1.63 0.16 11.82
N GLY A 97 -1.46 1.48 11.89
CA GLY A 97 -1.27 2.31 10.69
C GLY A 97 0.09 2.06 10.05
N HIS A 98 0.22 2.35 8.75
CA HIS A 98 1.37 1.98 7.91
C HIS A 98 2.74 2.27 8.54
N LEU A 99 2.98 3.50 9.00
CA LEU A 99 4.26 3.87 9.62
C LEU A 99 4.53 3.12 10.93
N LYS A 100 3.49 2.68 11.66
CA LYS A 100 3.60 1.86 12.87
C LYS A 100 3.84 0.39 12.56
N ILE A 101 3.38 -0.12 11.42
CA ILE A 101 3.80 -1.44 10.89
C ILE A 101 5.31 -1.39 10.62
N LEU A 102 5.76 -0.42 9.82
CA LEU A 102 7.17 -0.24 9.46
C LEU A 102 8.07 -0.07 10.71
N ALA A 103 7.66 0.78 11.66
CA ALA A 103 8.41 1.00 12.89
C ALA A 103 8.47 -0.23 13.81
N TYR A 104 7.38 -1.01 13.90
CA TYR A 104 7.35 -2.24 14.69
C TYR A 104 8.30 -3.30 14.12
N ASP A 105 8.32 -3.44 12.79
CA ASP A 105 9.19 -4.41 12.12
C ASP A 105 10.66 -4.03 12.24
N LEU A 106 11.00 -2.73 12.13
CA LEU A 106 12.35 -2.24 12.44
C LEU A 106 12.75 -2.56 13.89
N TYR A 107 11.85 -2.33 14.85
CA TYR A 107 12.10 -2.64 16.26
C TYR A 107 12.30 -4.14 16.49
N LYS A 108 11.47 -4.99 15.86
CA LYS A 108 11.58 -6.45 15.91
C LYS A 108 12.90 -6.92 15.28
N GLY A 109 13.24 -6.39 14.10
CA GLY A 109 14.45 -6.72 13.34
C GLY A 109 15.76 -6.27 13.99
N MET A 110 15.73 -5.30 14.90
CA MET A 110 16.87 -4.86 15.73
C MET A 110 16.82 -5.39 17.17
N LYS A 111 15.85 -6.26 17.52
CA LYS A 111 15.68 -6.80 18.87
C LYS A 111 16.10 -8.25 18.95
N GLY A 112 17.17 -8.51 19.70
CA GLY A 112 17.60 -9.84 20.07
C GLY A 112 19.07 -10.07 19.76
N THR A 113 19.39 -11.23 19.22
CA THR A 113 20.75 -11.62 18.82
C THR A 113 20.91 -11.50 17.32
N GLY A 114 21.54 -10.42 16.86
CA GLY A 114 21.75 -10.12 15.44
C GLY A 114 20.70 -9.20 14.84
N THR A 115 21.01 -8.69 13.66
CA THR A 115 20.24 -7.66 12.94
C THR A 115 19.57 -8.28 11.72
N ASN A 116 18.28 -8.04 11.52
CA ASN A 116 17.60 -8.38 10.27
C ASN A 116 17.83 -7.28 9.23
N ASP A 117 19.01 -7.29 8.61
CA ASP A 117 19.40 -6.31 7.58
C ASP A 117 18.39 -6.25 6.40
N THR A 118 17.69 -7.34 6.10
CA THR A 118 16.65 -7.38 5.06
C THR A 118 15.49 -6.45 5.39
N VAL A 119 15.05 -6.41 6.65
CA VAL A 119 13.99 -5.52 7.12
C VAL A 119 14.46 -4.07 7.16
N LEU A 120 15.70 -3.80 7.59
CA LEU A 120 16.28 -2.46 7.55
C LEU A 120 16.31 -1.91 6.11
N ASN A 121 16.79 -2.72 5.16
CA ASN A 121 16.81 -2.37 3.74
C ASN A 121 15.40 -2.15 3.17
N SER A 122 14.49 -3.11 3.38
CA SER A 122 13.13 -3.07 2.79
C SER A 122 12.28 -1.88 3.25
N ILE A 123 12.67 -1.24 4.36
CA ILE A 123 11.94 -0.12 4.95
C ILE A 123 12.71 1.20 4.76
N ILE A 124 13.92 1.32 5.31
CA ILE A 124 14.66 2.59 5.33
C ILE A 124 15.06 3.04 3.92
N CYS A 125 15.37 2.10 3.01
CA CYS A 125 15.73 2.43 1.63
C CYS A 125 14.53 2.79 0.74
N CYS A 126 13.30 2.57 1.21
CA CYS A 126 12.07 2.80 0.45
C CYS A 126 11.34 4.10 0.83
N CYS A 127 11.62 4.68 2.02
CA CYS A 127 10.91 5.85 2.51
C CYS A 127 11.37 7.18 1.88
N ASN A 128 10.41 8.07 1.60
CA ASN A 128 10.64 9.47 1.25
C ASN A 128 10.98 10.34 2.49
N ASN A 129 11.25 11.65 2.34
CA ASN A 129 11.62 12.51 3.48
C ASN A 129 10.52 12.61 4.56
N THR A 130 9.25 12.74 4.14
CA THR A 130 8.07 12.79 5.02
C THR A 130 7.87 11.48 5.77
N GLU A 131 7.97 10.35 5.07
CA GLU A 131 7.89 9.01 5.64
C GLU A 131 9.02 8.77 6.65
N ILE A 132 10.26 9.17 6.38
CA ILE A 132 11.37 9.08 7.34
C ILE A 132 11.07 9.88 8.62
N TYR A 133 10.49 11.08 8.51
CA TYR A 133 10.09 11.86 9.68
C TYR A 133 8.98 11.14 10.49
N MET A 134 7.93 10.67 9.83
CA MET A 134 6.80 9.99 10.48
C MET A 134 7.17 8.62 11.05
N LEU A 135 8.07 7.89 10.37
CA LEU A 135 8.61 6.59 10.79
C LEU A 135 9.36 6.70 12.12
N LYS A 136 10.17 7.75 12.31
CA LYS A 136 10.84 8.02 13.60
C LYS A 136 9.84 8.23 14.73
N LYS A 137 8.74 8.96 14.47
CA LYS A 137 7.66 9.17 15.47
C LYS A 137 6.90 7.89 15.80
N ALA A 138 6.61 7.07 14.78
CA ALA A 138 6.06 5.73 15.01
C ALA A 138 7.03 4.82 15.79
N TYR A 139 8.35 4.97 15.59
CA TYR A 139 9.37 4.22 16.33
C TYR A 139 9.47 4.67 17.80
N GLU A 140 9.38 5.97 18.09
CA GLU A 140 9.24 6.51 19.45
C GLU A 140 7.97 5.98 20.17
N GLU A 141 6.88 5.72 19.46
CA GLU A 141 5.68 5.03 19.99
C GLU A 141 5.94 3.56 20.30
N VAL A 142 6.47 2.81 19.32
CA VAL A 142 6.79 1.38 19.46
C VAL A 142 7.77 1.12 20.60
N LEU A 143 8.78 1.97 20.78
CA LEU A 143 9.70 1.89 21.92
C LEU A 143 8.98 2.07 23.27
N ARG A 144 8.05 3.04 23.37
CA ARG A 144 7.27 3.25 24.60
C ARG A 144 6.34 2.08 24.92
N GLU A 145 5.79 1.42 23.91
CA GLU A 145 4.89 0.27 24.07
C GLU A 145 5.65 -1.02 24.42
N HIS A 146 6.81 -1.28 23.80
CA HIS A 146 7.49 -2.58 23.87
C HIS A 146 8.84 -2.60 24.60
N ASP A 147 9.45 -1.44 24.90
CA ASP A 147 10.64 -1.31 25.75
C ASP A 147 10.61 -0.01 26.60
N PRO A 148 9.53 0.22 27.40
CA PRO A 148 9.31 1.49 28.13
C PRO A 148 10.47 1.89 29.05
N LYS A 149 11.26 0.93 29.53
CA LYS A 149 12.41 1.17 30.41
C LYS A 149 13.60 1.81 29.69
N LYS A 150 13.71 1.67 28.37
CA LYS A 150 14.80 2.22 27.55
C LYS A 150 14.32 3.23 26.49
N ALA A 151 13.01 3.37 26.31
CA ALA A 151 12.41 4.27 25.32
C ALA A 151 12.91 5.72 25.40
N ALA A 152 13.20 6.22 26.61
CA ALA A 152 13.69 7.59 26.82
C ALA A 152 15.14 7.82 26.34
N SER A 153 15.91 6.78 26.08
CA SER A 153 17.33 6.85 25.65
C SER A 153 17.61 6.11 24.35
N ARG A 154 16.56 5.80 23.56
CA ARG A 154 16.64 5.11 22.27
C ARG A 154 15.86 5.92 21.22
N SER A 155 16.37 5.94 20.01
CA SER A 155 15.66 6.34 18.79
C SER A 155 15.97 5.34 17.67
N LEU A 156 15.31 5.50 16.52
CA LEU A 156 15.60 4.69 15.33
C LEU A 156 17.08 4.83 14.92
N GLU A 157 17.61 6.05 14.96
CA GLU A 157 19.01 6.34 14.66
C GLU A 157 19.98 5.67 15.64
N THR A 158 19.73 5.77 16.95
CA THR A 158 20.65 5.18 17.94
C THR A 158 20.69 3.65 17.85
N ASP A 159 19.56 3.05 17.50
CA ASP A 159 19.47 1.60 17.31
C ASP A 159 20.17 1.17 16.01
N VAL A 160 19.93 1.87 14.89
CA VAL A 160 20.61 1.58 13.60
C VAL A 160 22.13 1.75 13.70
N MET A 161 22.62 2.81 14.37
CA MET A 161 24.06 3.00 14.62
C MET A 161 24.66 1.91 15.53
N LYS A 162 23.85 1.29 16.39
CA LYS A 162 24.31 0.21 17.28
C LYS A 162 24.32 -1.15 16.59
N GLU A 163 23.35 -1.41 15.72
CA GLU A 163 23.14 -2.71 15.06
C GLU A 163 23.85 -2.86 13.70
N THR A 164 24.43 -1.78 13.15
CA THR A 164 25.12 -1.80 11.85
C THR A 164 26.55 -1.22 11.94
N LYS A 165 27.29 -1.23 10.82
CA LYS A 165 28.67 -0.67 10.72
C LYS A 165 28.91 -0.02 9.35
N PRO A 166 29.83 0.96 9.23
CA PRO A 166 30.17 1.56 7.93
C PRO A 166 30.79 0.52 6.99
N PRO A 167 30.58 0.62 5.67
CA PRO A 167 29.82 1.67 4.95
C PRO A 167 28.29 1.49 4.97
N TYR A 168 27.75 0.37 5.47
CA TYR A 168 26.30 0.11 5.44
C TYR A 168 25.52 1.01 6.40
N GLU A 169 26.04 1.21 7.62
CA GLU A 169 25.54 2.21 8.58
C GLU A 169 25.46 3.59 7.93
N THR A 170 26.50 3.99 7.18
CA THR A 170 26.57 5.29 6.49
C THR A 170 25.44 5.46 5.48
N LEU A 171 25.09 4.41 4.72
CA LEU A 171 23.93 4.42 3.81
C LEU A 171 22.64 4.69 4.58
N LEU A 172 22.35 3.89 5.60
CA LEU A 172 21.11 3.99 6.38
C LEU A 172 21.02 5.34 7.12
N MET A 173 22.12 5.80 7.72
CA MET A 173 22.18 7.07 8.44
C MET A 173 22.04 8.28 7.52
N ARG A 174 22.46 8.19 6.25
CA ARG A 174 22.22 9.25 5.25
C ARG A 174 20.75 9.30 4.83
N LEU A 175 20.10 8.15 4.63
CA LEU A 175 18.66 8.08 4.36
C LEU A 175 17.82 8.60 5.55
N LEU A 176 18.16 8.17 6.77
CA LEU A 176 17.52 8.62 8.01
C LEU A 176 17.68 10.13 8.28
N GLN A 177 18.53 10.87 7.55
CA GLN A 177 18.52 12.33 7.66
C GLN A 177 17.23 12.97 7.12
N GLY A 178 16.52 12.31 6.19
CA GLY A 178 15.30 12.84 5.56
C GLY A 178 15.58 14.14 4.79
N LYS A 179 16.66 14.15 4.00
CA LYS A 179 17.17 15.32 3.25
C LYS A 179 17.48 15.01 1.79
N ARG A 180 16.83 14.01 1.20
CA ARG A 180 16.90 13.76 -0.25
C ARG A 180 16.36 14.99 -0.99
N GLN A 181 16.94 15.32 -2.14
CA GLN A 181 16.36 16.32 -3.05
C GLN A 181 14.99 15.83 -3.55
N GLU A 182 13.93 16.58 -3.30
CA GLU A 182 12.60 16.32 -3.83
C GLU A 182 12.20 17.44 -4.79
N ASP A 183 11.66 17.08 -5.95
CA ASP A 183 11.15 18.05 -6.92
C ASP A 183 9.80 18.61 -6.44
N SER A 184 9.58 19.92 -6.61
CA SER A 184 8.33 20.55 -6.17
C SER A 184 7.13 20.04 -6.96
N ILE A 185 5.97 19.98 -6.30
CA ILE A 185 4.69 19.56 -6.90
C ILE A 185 4.42 20.34 -8.19
N ASP A 186 4.61 21.66 -8.18
CA ASP A 186 4.44 22.51 -9.36
C ASP A 186 5.31 22.09 -10.55
N ARG A 187 6.58 21.71 -10.31
CA ARG A 187 7.49 21.24 -11.36
C ARG A 187 7.08 19.88 -11.89
N ILE A 188 6.68 18.96 -11.00
CA ILE A 188 6.18 17.63 -11.39
C ILE A 188 4.91 17.77 -12.22
N GLU A 189 3.93 18.55 -11.77
CA GLU A 189 2.71 18.83 -12.51
C GLU A 189 3.00 19.48 -13.87
N GLN A 190 3.96 20.41 -13.95
CA GLN A 190 4.34 21.05 -15.22
C GLN A 190 4.98 20.05 -16.19
N ALA A 191 5.86 19.18 -15.71
CA ALA A 191 6.48 18.12 -16.50
C ALA A 191 5.42 17.13 -17.04
N GLN A 192 4.49 16.70 -16.18
CA GLN A 192 3.37 15.84 -16.57
C GLN A 192 2.43 16.52 -17.59
N LYS A 193 2.01 17.77 -17.35
CA LYS A 193 1.11 18.54 -18.24
C LYS A 193 1.72 18.79 -19.63
N THR A 194 3.05 18.87 -19.73
CA THR A 194 3.76 19.09 -20.99
C THR A 194 4.26 17.79 -21.65
N GLY A 195 4.18 16.66 -20.95
CA GLY A 195 4.85 15.41 -21.33
C GLY A 195 6.38 15.49 -21.29
N ASN A 196 6.98 16.60 -20.84
CA ASN A 196 8.42 16.80 -20.87
C ASN A 196 9.05 16.58 -19.48
N MET A 197 9.48 15.34 -19.24
CA MET A 197 10.18 14.94 -18.01
C MET A 197 11.60 15.53 -17.90
N SER A 198 12.20 16.06 -18.98
CA SER A 198 13.52 16.69 -18.91
C SER A 198 13.52 17.96 -18.04
N LEU A 199 12.35 18.57 -17.79
CA LEU A 199 12.21 19.70 -16.87
C LEU A 199 12.56 19.37 -15.41
N LEU A 200 12.65 18.07 -15.07
CA LEU A 200 13.02 17.56 -13.74
C LEU A 200 14.48 17.11 -13.65
N VAL A 201 15.25 17.16 -14.73
CA VAL A 201 16.57 16.54 -14.84
C VAL A 201 17.60 17.54 -15.35
N ASP A 202 18.77 17.57 -14.71
CA ASP A 202 19.97 18.23 -15.22
C ASP A 202 20.82 17.18 -15.94
N ASP A 203 20.76 17.13 -17.27
CA ASP A 203 21.46 16.12 -18.07
C ASP A 203 22.99 16.18 -17.90
N GLY A 204 23.57 17.37 -17.67
CA GLY A 204 25.01 17.52 -17.43
C GLY A 204 25.43 16.90 -16.10
N LEU A 205 24.60 17.05 -15.06
CA LEU A 205 24.81 16.38 -13.77
C LEU A 205 24.57 14.86 -13.88
N VAL A 206 23.61 14.40 -14.70
CA VAL A 206 23.43 12.95 -14.99
C VAL A 206 24.68 12.36 -15.65
N GLU A 207 25.28 13.04 -16.63
CA GLU A 207 26.53 12.60 -17.26
C GLU A 207 27.69 12.53 -16.25
N GLN A 208 27.81 13.54 -15.39
CA GLN A 208 28.82 13.59 -14.33
C GLN A 208 28.65 12.45 -13.31
N ASP A 209 27.42 12.21 -12.85
CA ASP A 209 27.11 11.18 -11.87
C ASP A 209 27.29 9.77 -12.44
N VAL A 210 26.84 9.51 -13.67
CA VAL A 210 27.07 8.23 -14.37
C VAL A 210 28.57 7.96 -14.51
N ALA A 211 29.36 8.94 -14.94
CA ALA A 211 30.81 8.81 -15.04
C ALA A 211 31.47 8.57 -13.67
N THR A 212 30.94 9.17 -12.61
CA THR A 212 31.43 9.01 -11.24
C THR A 212 31.13 7.61 -10.68
N LEU A 213 29.89 7.13 -10.80
CA LEU A 213 29.48 5.78 -10.43
C LEU A 213 30.27 4.71 -11.21
N TYR A 214 30.49 4.93 -12.51
CA TYR A 214 31.29 4.01 -13.33
C TYR A 214 32.74 3.92 -12.82
N ARG A 215 33.42 5.06 -12.60
CA ARG A 215 34.79 5.10 -12.05
C ARG A 215 34.88 4.46 -10.66
N ALA A 216 33.88 4.66 -9.80
CA ALA A 216 33.84 4.09 -8.45
C ALA A 216 33.55 2.57 -8.42
N GLY A 217 32.89 2.04 -9.46
CA GLY A 217 32.46 0.64 -9.53
C GLY A 217 33.05 -0.11 -10.72
N ALA A 218 32.26 -0.31 -11.77
CA ALA A 218 32.56 -1.19 -12.90
C ALA A 218 33.83 -0.81 -13.68
N GLY A 219 34.12 0.50 -13.82
CA GLY A 219 35.32 1.02 -14.46
C GLY A 219 36.57 1.02 -13.59
N SER A 220 36.47 0.70 -12.30
CA SER A 220 37.64 0.57 -11.41
C SER A 220 38.35 -0.76 -11.61
N SER A 221 39.68 -0.74 -11.66
CA SER A 221 40.54 -1.92 -11.55
C SER A 221 40.46 -2.61 -10.18
N GLU A 222 39.94 -1.92 -9.16
CA GLU A 222 39.84 -2.47 -7.81
C GLU A 222 38.83 -3.60 -7.70
N LYS A 223 39.17 -4.60 -6.87
CA LYS A 223 38.31 -5.78 -6.63
C LYS A 223 37.01 -5.43 -5.91
N LYS A 224 37.03 -4.38 -5.08
CA LYS A 224 35.86 -3.81 -4.42
C LYS A 224 35.51 -2.48 -5.07
N GLY A 225 34.22 -2.15 -5.16
CA GLY A 225 33.80 -0.79 -5.48
C GLY A 225 34.06 0.17 -4.32
N ASP A 226 34.24 1.44 -4.64
CA ASP A 226 34.18 2.55 -3.68
C ASP A 226 32.69 2.83 -3.36
N PRO A 227 32.23 2.65 -2.11
CA PRO A 227 30.83 2.83 -1.75
C PRO A 227 30.41 4.30 -1.65
N ASP A 228 31.31 5.23 -1.38
CA ASP A 228 30.95 6.59 -1.00
C ASP A 228 30.27 7.37 -2.14
N PRO A 229 30.72 7.28 -3.41
CA PRO A 229 30.01 7.89 -4.53
C PRO A 229 28.62 7.30 -4.77
N TYR A 230 28.45 5.98 -4.54
CA TYR A 230 27.14 5.32 -4.65
C TYR A 230 26.19 5.81 -3.55
N ILE A 231 26.65 5.87 -2.30
CA ILE A 231 25.87 6.36 -1.17
C ILE A 231 25.48 7.82 -1.37
N ASN A 232 26.42 8.69 -1.74
CA ASN A 232 26.14 10.12 -1.91
C ASN A 232 25.15 10.39 -3.04
N ILE A 233 25.38 9.84 -4.24
CA ILE A 233 24.49 10.06 -5.39
C ILE A 233 23.11 9.45 -5.13
N LEU A 234 23.03 8.19 -4.66
CA LEU A 234 21.75 7.52 -4.43
C LEU A 234 20.97 8.04 -3.23
N CYS A 235 21.59 8.71 -2.25
CA CYS A 235 20.87 9.35 -1.13
C CYS A 235 20.44 10.79 -1.43
N ASP A 236 21.24 11.57 -2.16
CA ASP A 236 20.99 13.00 -2.33
C ASP A 236 20.09 13.34 -3.52
N ARG A 237 20.22 12.63 -4.66
CA ARG A 237 19.50 12.97 -5.90
C ARG A 237 18.00 12.67 -5.84
N SER A 238 17.23 13.42 -6.64
CA SER A 238 15.78 13.24 -6.75
C SER A 238 15.37 11.99 -7.52
N LYS A 239 14.11 11.57 -7.35
CA LYS A 239 13.51 10.39 -8.00
C LYS A 239 13.77 10.38 -9.51
N TYR A 240 13.47 11.49 -10.18
CA TYR A 240 13.59 11.62 -11.63
C TYR A 240 15.05 11.65 -12.09
N HIS A 241 15.93 12.29 -11.32
CA HIS A 241 17.36 12.32 -11.61
C HIS A 241 17.99 10.92 -11.46
N ILE A 242 17.60 10.14 -10.45
CA ILE A 242 18.06 8.75 -10.27
C ILE A 242 17.55 7.84 -11.39
N LYS A 243 16.30 8.04 -11.85
CA LYS A 243 15.78 7.33 -13.04
C LYS A 243 16.59 7.64 -14.29
N ALA A 244 16.91 8.92 -14.54
CA ALA A 244 17.75 9.33 -15.67
C ALA A 244 19.18 8.75 -15.59
N ILE A 245 19.80 8.72 -14.39
CA ILE A 245 21.08 8.05 -14.15
C ILE A 245 20.99 6.55 -14.47
N TRP A 246 19.95 5.85 -14.02
CA TRP A 246 19.76 4.42 -14.27
C TRP A 246 19.67 4.11 -15.77
N GLU A 247 18.87 4.86 -16.52
CA GLU A 247 18.72 4.73 -17.98
C GLU A 247 20.01 5.08 -18.72
N HIS A 248 20.65 6.19 -18.35
CA HIS A 248 21.86 6.67 -19.02
C HIS A 248 23.08 5.76 -18.75
N TYR A 249 23.20 5.21 -17.53
CA TYR A 249 24.25 4.23 -17.21
C TYR A 249 24.16 2.99 -18.11
N LYS A 250 22.95 2.43 -18.29
CA LYS A 250 22.73 1.30 -19.20
C LYS A 250 23.10 1.66 -20.64
N ARG A 251 22.60 2.80 -21.15
CA ARG A 251 22.91 3.29 -22.51
C ARG A 251 24.42 3.50 -22.74
N ARG A 252 25.14 4.01 -21.73
CA ARG A 252 26.55 4.38 -21.85
C ARG A 252 27.53 3.21 -21.71
N HIS A 253 27.17 2.18 -20.94
CA HIS A 253 28.07 1.11 -20.51
C HIS A 253 27.61 -0.32 -20.84
N GLY A 254 26.38 -0.52 -21.33
CA GLY A 254 25.89 -1.84 -21.77
C GLY A 254 25.59 -2.85 -20.65
N THR A 255 25.63 -2.43 -19.39
CA THR A 255 25.27 -3.20 -18.19
C THR A 255 24.43 -2.30 -17.29
N THR A 256 23.48 -2.85 -16.53
CA THR A 256 22.61 -2.02 -15.68
C THR A 256 23.34 -1.54 -14.43
N LEU A 257 22.86 -0.45 -13.82
CA LEU A 257 23.42 0.02 -12.55
C LEU A 257 23.22 -1.01 -11.41
N VAL A 258 22.10 -1.74 -11.42
CA VAL A 258 21.81 -2.86 -10.49
C VAL A 258 22.85 -3.97 -10.65
N GLU A 259 23.18 -4.35 -11.88
CA GLU A 259 24.26 -5.31 -12.15
C GLU A 259 25.62 -4.82 -11.67
N ALA A 260 25.96 -3.55 -11.93
CA ALA A 260 27.23 -2.96 -11.53
C ALA A 260 27.40 -2.97 -9.99
N ILE A 261 26.36 -2.58 -9.26
CA ILE A 261 26.30 -2.66 -7.79
C ILE A 261 26.46 -4.13 -7.34
N THR A 262 25.69 -5.03 -7.94
CA THR A 262 25.68 -6.47 -7.59
C THR A 262 27.05 -7.14 -7.76
N LYS A 263 27.81 -6.73 -8.79
CA LYS A 263 29.15 -7.26 -9.11
C LYS A 263 30.26 -6.69 -8.20
N LYS A 264 30.09 -5.50 -7.62
CA LYS A 264 31.17 -4.75 -6.91
C LYS A 264 30.99 -4.65 -5.38
N PHE A 265 29.79 -4.86 -4.86
CA PHE A 265 29.49 -4.78 -3.42
C PHE A 265 28.96 -6.11 -2.87
N SER A 266 29.04 -6.27 -1.55
CA SER A 266 28.48 -7.40 -0.81
C SER A 266 27.33 -6.95 0.10
N ASP A 267 26.51 -7.90 0.54
CA ASP A 267 25.47 -7.64 1.53
C ASP A 267 26.10 -7.29 2.89
N PRO A 268 25.39 -6.53 3.75
CA PRO A 268 24.07 -5.93 3.51
C PRO A 268 24.05 -4.69 2.60
N LEU A 269 25.20 -4.05 2.35
CA LEU A 269 25.28 -2.80 1.56
C LEU A 269 24.73 -2.96 0.13
N ARG A 270 25.09 -4.03 -0.58
CA ARG A 270 24.65 -4.28 -1.96
C ARG A 270 23.12 -4.24 -2.08
N THR A 271 22.42 -5.00 -1.25
CA THR A 271 20.96 -5.01 -1.20
C THR A 271 20.41 -3.62 -0.87
N GLY A 272 21.01 -2.90 0.08
CA GLY A 272 20.61 -1.52 0.39
C GLY A 272 20.72 -0.57 -0.81
N LEU A 273 21.88 -0.53 -1.48
CA LEU A 273 22.10 0.32 -2.66
C LEU A 273 21.12 -0.02 -3.80
N ASN A 274 20.91 -1.31 -4.08
CA ASN A 274 19.93 -1.76 -5.08
C ASN A 274 18.50 -1.40 -4.67
N THR A 275 18.15 -1.49 -3.39
CA THR A 275 16.81 -1.16 -2.87
C THR A 275 16.53 0.33 -2.98
N VAL A 276 17.48 1.20 -2.61
CA VAL A 276 17.36 2.66 -2.80
C VAL A 276 17.16 3.00 -4.27
N LEU A 277 17.97 2.43 -5.16
CA LEU A 277 17.86 2.64 -6.60
C LEU A 277 16.48 2.22 -7.13
N MET A 278 16.03 1.00 -6.82
CA MET A 278 14.76 0.48 -7.30
C MET A 278 13.55 1.19 -6.70
N ALA A 279 13.63 1.66 -5.44
CA ALA A 279 12.56 2.46 -4.84
C ALA A 279 12.33 3.80 -5.57
N GLN A 280 13.37 4.39 -6.17
CA GLN A 280 13.24 5.60 -6.98
C GLN A 280 12.81 5.29 -8.44
N VAL A 281 13.31 4.20 -9.03
CA VAL A 281 13.02 3.83 -10.43
C VAL A 281 11.62 3.23 -10.58
N ASN A 282 11.26 2.22 -9.78
CA ASN A 282 9.97 1.55 -9.78
C ASN A 282 9.70 0.88 -8.41
N LEU A 283 9.15 1.64 -7.47
CA LEU A 283 8.80 1.17 -6.14
C LEU A 283 7.79 0.01 -6.18
N ARG A 284 6.78 0.06 -7.06
CA ARG A 284 5.72 -0.95 -7.07
C ARG A 284 6.23 -2.32 -7.53
N LEU A 285 7.10 -2.35 -8.55
CA LEU A 285 7.81 -3.56 -8.95
C LEU A 285 8.73 -4.08 -7.84
N LEU A 286 9.43 -3.19 -7.13
CA LEU A 286 10.25 -3.58 -5.97
C LEU A 286 9.41 -4.28 -4.89
N LEU A 287 8.22 -3.75 -4.55
CA LEU A 287 7.29 -4.38 -3.60
C LEU A 287 6.77 -5.74 -4.10
N VAL A 288 6.50 -5.87 -5.41
CA VAL A 288 6.09 -7.13 -6.06
C VAL A 288 7.21 -8.19 -6.01
N CYS A 289 8.47 -7.79 -6.22
CA CYS A 289 9.63 -8.65 -6.03
C CYS A 289 9.79 -9.08 -4.56
N GLN A 290 9.72 -8.15 -3.61
CA GLN A 290 9.81 -8.46 -2.18
C GLN A 290 8.69 -9.41 -1.71
N LEU A 291 7.46 -9.26 -2.24
CA LEU A 291 6.37 -10.22 -2.00
C LEU A 291 6.70 -11.62 -2.51
N HIS A 292 7.29 -11.73 -3.70
CA HIS A 292 7.70 -13.02 -4.26
C HIS A 292 8.83 -13.65 -3.46
N GLU A 293 9.80 -12.86 -3.05
CA GLU A 293 10.96 -13.26 -2.24
C GLU A 293 10.53 -13.79 -0.87
N ALA A 294 9.54 -13.14 -0.23
CA ALA A 294 8.95 -13.60 1.03
C ALA A 294 8.23 -14.96 0.93
N MET A 295 7.90 -15.43 -0.27
CA MET A 295 7.24 -16.73 -0.53
C MET A 295 8.08 -17.66 -1.43
N TYR A 296 9.39 -17.40 -1.59
CA TYR A 296 10.23 -18.18 -2.48
C TYR A 296 11.50 -18.68 -1.79
N GLY A 297 11.49 -19.95 -1.41
CA GLY A 297 12.67 -20.60 -0.87
C GLY A 297 12.32 -21.90 -0.16
N SER A 298 12.93 -22.09 1.01
CA SER A 298 12.56 -23.14 1.96
C SER A 298 12.01 -22.46 3.21
N GLY A 299 10.68 -22.37 3.28
CA GLY A 299 9.97 -21.54 4.26
C GLY A 299 9.59 -20.17 3.71
N THR A 300 8.68 -19.52 4.43
CA THR A 300 8.16 -18.16 4.18
C THR A 300 8.96 -17.15 5.01
N ASP A 301 8.99 -15.88 4.61
CA ASP A 301 9.27 -14.74 5.50
C ASP A 301 7.91 -14.16 5.90
N GLU A 302 7.30 -14.70 6.95
CA GLU A 302 5.95 -14.32 7.36
C GLU A 302 5.87 -12.86 7.77
N ASP A 303 6.92 -12.29 8.38
CA ASP A 303 6.99 -10.87 8.72
C ASP A 303 6.96 -9.98 7.47
N ALA A 304 7.75 -10.31 6.43
CA ALA A 304 7.72 -9.58 5.17
C ALA A 304 6.38 -9.72 4.44
N LEU A 305 5.80 -10.92 4.42
CA LEU A 305 4.50 -11.17 3.80
C LEU A 305 3.38 -10.40 4.51
N ILE A 306 3.33 -10.45 5.85
CA ILE A 306 2.39 -9.69 6.69
C ILE A 306 2.53 -8.19 6.42
N ARG A 307 3.75 -7.65 6.47
CA ARG A 307 4.03 -6.23 6.23
C ARG A 307 3.50 -5.78 4.87
N LEU A 308 3.92 -6.45 3.80
CA LEU A 308 3.61 -6.05 2.44
C LEU A 308 2.11 -6.19 2.11
N VAL A 309 1.44 -7.25 2.60
CA VAL A 309 -0.01 -7.39 2.45
C VAL A 309 -0.76 -6.33 3.23
N CYS A 310 -0.42 -6.09 4.51
CA CYS A 310 -1.12 -5.09 5.33
C CYS A 310 -0.94 -3.66 4.81
N LEU A 311 0.24 -3.30 4.30
CA LEU A 311 0.48 -1.96 3.72
C LEU A 311 -0.36 -1.70 2.46
N ARG A 312 -0.67 -2.72 1.66
CA ARG A 312 -1.23 -2.55 0.31
C ARG A 312 -2.66 -3.08 0.11
N CYS A 313 -3.20 -3.89 1.03
CA CYS A 313 -4.56 -4.45 0.95
C CYS A 313 -5.69 -3.40 0.88
N GLU A 314 -5.44 -2.19 1.40
CA GLU A 314 -6.39 -1.07 1.39
C GLU A 314 -6.13 -0.04 0.27
N THR A 315 -5.06 -0.19 -0.53
CA THR A 315 -4.59 0.83 -1.49
C THR A 315 -4.59 0.33 -2.95
N ASP A 316 -3.63 -0.52 -3.33
CA ASP A 316 -3.42 -0.94 -4.73
C ASP A 316 -3.20 -2.45 -4.94
N MET A 317 -3.67 -3.29 -4.00
CA MET A 317 -3.55 -4.75 -4.06
C MET A 317 -4.00 -5.39 -5.38
N SER A 318 -5.02 -4.82 -6.06
CA SER A 318 -5.44 -5.29 -7.39
C SER A 318 -4.35 -5.16 -8.45
N SER A 319 -3.64 -4.02 -8.48
CA SER A 319 -2.52 -3.79 -9.39
C SER A 319 -1.33 -4.69 -9.05
N ILE A 320 -1.02 -4.83 -7.75
CA ILE A 320 0.03 -5.73 -7.25
C ILE A 320 -0.21 -7.18 -7.68
N LYS A 321 -1.44 -7.70 -7.55
CA LYS A 321 -1.80 -9.05 -8.03
C LYS A 321 -1.56 -9.23 -9.53
N GLN A 322 -1.90 -8.20 -10.34
CA GLN A 322 -1.73 -8.24 -11.79
C GLN A 322 -0.25 -8.33 -12.17
N MET A 323 0.58 -7.36 -11.75
CA MET A 323 2.02 -7.40 -12.06
C MET A 323 2.68 -8.66 -11.49
N TYR A 324 2.32 -9.12 -10.30
CA TYR A 324 2.87 -10.36 -9.75
C TYR A 324 2.62 -11.55 -10.69
N GLN A 325 1.41 -11.65 -11.26
CA GLN A 325 1.10 -12.67 -12.25
C GLN A 325 1.88 -12.47 -13.57
N ASP A 326 2.01 -11.23 -14.04
CA ASP A 326 2.71 -10.92 -15.30
C ASP A 326 4.22 -11.19 -15.21
N TYR A 327 4.85 -10.83 -14.09
CA TYR A 327 6.30 -11.01 -13.87
C TYR A 327 6.68 -12.45 -13.46
N PHE A 328 5.84 -13.17 -12.70
CA PHE A 328 6.18 -14.50 -12.16
C PHE A 328 5.38 -15.67 -12.76
N GLY A 329 4.42 -15.41 -13.66
CA GLY A 329 3.61 -16.43 -14.32
C GLY A 329 2.67 -17.22 -13.40
N LYS A 330 2.51 -16.79 -12.14
CA LYS A 330 1.68 -17.45 -11.11
C LYS A 330 0.86 -16.40 -10.37
N PRO A 331 -0.48 -16.55 -10.21
CA PRO A 331 -1.29 -15.61 -9.46
C PRO A 331 -0.82 -15.48 -8.00
N LEU A 332 -0.78 -14.25 -7.47
CA LEU A 332 -0.33 -13.96 -6.08
C LEU A 332 -1.11 -14.77 -5.03
N ALA A 333 -2.44 -14.88 -5.18
CA ALA A 333 -3.27 -15.67 -4.27
C ALA A 333 -2.88 -17.16 -4.27
N GLU A 334 -2.39 -17.70 -5.39
CA GLU A 334 -1.92 -19.08 -5.46
C GLU A 334 -0.48 -19.24 -4.95
N ALA A 335 0.33 -18.19 -5.00
CA ALA A 335 1.63 -18.17 -4.30
C ALA A 335 1.43 -18.22 -2.78
N VAL A 336 0.59 -17.33 -2.24
CA VAL A 336 0.20 -17.35 -0.81
C VAL A 336 -0.41 -18.70 -0.41
N ARG A 337 -1.32 -19.26 -1.22
CA ARG A 337 -1.99 -20.53 -0.90
C ARG A 337 -1.02 -21.70 -0.76
N SER A 338 0.00 -21.76 -1.62
CA SER A 338 0.97 -22.85 -1.63
C SER A 338 2.02 -22.76 -0.54
N ASP A 339 2.35 -21.55 -0.08
CA ASP A 339 3.45 -21.31 0.87
C ASP A 339 2.95 -21.22 2.32
N THR A 340 1.71 -20.75 2.53
CA THR A 340 1.11 -20.57 3.87
C THR A 340 0.08 -21.65 4.21
N SER A 341 -0.31 -21.75 5.49
CA SER A 341 -1.33 -22.71 5.95
C SER A 341 -2.22 -22.15 7.07
N GLY A 342 -3.19 -22.96 7.54
CA GLY A 342 -4.08 -22.61 8.65
C GLY A 342 -4.90 -21.34 8.43
N ASP A 343 -5.30 -20.72 9.53
CA ASP A 343 -6.11 -19.49 9.57
C ASP A 343 -5.32 -18.24 9.18
N PHE A 344 -3.98 -18.28 9.33
CA PHE A 344 -3.07 -17.30 8.75
C PHE A 344 -3.26 -17.21 7.22
N ARG A 345 -3.22 -18.35 6.51
CA ARG A 345 -3.52 -18.40 5.07
C ARG A 345 -4.93 -17.88 4.76
N LYS A 346 -5.95 -18.30 5.52
CA LYS A 346 -7.33 -17.86 5.27
C LYS A 346 -7.44 -16.34 5.30
N LEU A 347 -6.87 -15.71 6.34
CA LEU A 347 -6.88 -14.26 6.49
C LEU A 347 -6.08 -13.55 5.40
N LEU A 348 -4.87 -14.03 5.06
CA LEU A 348 -4.10 -13.48 3.95
C LEU A 348 -4.87 -13.51 2.63
N LEU A 349 -5.55 -14.63 2.32
CA LEU A 349 -6.34 -14.75 1.09
C LEU A 349 -7.51 -13.75 1.06
N ILE A 350 -8.22 -13.55 2.18
CA ILE A 350 -9.26 -12.52 2.30
C ILE A 350 -8.68 -11.12 2.05
N LEU A 351 -7.51 -10.80 2.61
CA LEU A 351 -6.83 -9.51 2.41
C LEU A 351 -6.31 -9.29 0.97
N LEU A 352 -6.23 -10.35 0.16
CA LEU A 352 -5.96 -10.26 -1.28
C LEU A 352 -7.24 -10.07 -2.12
N GLU A 353 -8.43 -10.27 -1.57
CA GLU A 353 -9.69 -10.07 -2.30
C GLU A 353 -10.00 -8.56 -2.47
N PRO A 354 -10.75 -8.17 -3.51
CA PRO A 354 -11.19 -6.77 -3.65
C PRO A 354 -12.12 -6.43 -2.49
N ASN A 355 -11.77 -5.43 -1.68
CA ASN A 355 -12.64 -4.92 -0.63
C ASN A 355 -14.01 -4.52 -1.21
N SER A 356 -15.07 -5.27 -0.91
CA SER A 356 -16.44 -5.02 -1.42
C SER A 356 -16.98 -3.64 -1.02
N SER A 357 -16.43 -3.06 0.04
CA SER A 357 -16.66 -1.69 0.52
C SER A 357 -16.05 -0.61 -0.38
N VAL A 358 -15.11 -0.96 -1.26
CA VAL A 358 -14.54 -0.13 -2.34
C VAL A 358 -15.19 -0.50 -3.69
N SER A 359 -16.48 -0.85 -3.65
CA SER A 359 -17.33 -0.71 -4.83
C SER A 359 -17.28 0.76 -5.27
N GLN A 360 -16.79 1.02 -6.49
CA GLN A 360 -16.72 2.37 -7.06
C GLN A 360 -18.01 3.13 -6.79
N PHE A 361 -17.91 4.33 -6.20
CA PHE A 361 -19.01 5.30 -6.16
C PHE A 361 -19.25 5.87 -7.58
N LYS A 362 -19.65 5.01 -8.52
CA LYS A 362 -20.36 5.43 -9.73
C LYS A 362 -21.72 5.93 -9.28
N VAL A 363 -21.75 7.22 -8.98
CA VAL A 363 -22.94 8.02 -8.72
C VAL A 363 -23.75 8.09 -10.02
N SER A 364 -24.43 6.99 -10.34
CA SER A 364 -25.44 6.94 -11.39
C SER A 364 -26.69 7.64 -10.88
N LEU A 365 -26.68 8.97 -10.95
CA LEU A 365 -27.84 9.81 -10.66
C LEU A 365 -28.95 9.52 -11.68
N SER A 366 -29.82 8.56 -11.36
CA SER A 366 -31.12 8.47 -12.00
C SER A 366 -31.94 9.71 -11.60
N PRO A 367 -32.40 10.54 -12.56
CA PRO A 367 -33.19 11.73 -12.26
C PRO A 367 -34.49 11.45 -11.49
N ALA A 368 -34.97 10.20 -11.53
CA ALA A 368 -36.21 9.76 -10.87
C ALA A 368 -36.16 9.81 -9.33
N PHE A 369 -34.98 9.84 -8.69
CA PHE A 369 -34.89 9.81 -7.22
C PHE A 369 -35.27 11.14 -6.56
N PHE A 370 -35.17 12.26 -7.28
CA PHE A 370 -35.51 13.58 -6.77
C PHE A 370 -37.00 13.93 -6.89
N THR A 371 -37.73 13.38 -7.86
CA THR A 371 -39.11 13.83 -8.13
C THR A 371 -40.13 13.25 -7.14
N THR A 372 -40.08 11.95 -6.86
CA THR A 372 -41.03 11.26 -5.97
C THR A 372 -40.90 11.69 -4.52
N THR A 373 -39.68 11.69 -3.97
CA THR A 373 -39.41 12.06 -2.57
C THR A 373 -39.77 13.52 -2.26
N PHE A 374 -39.53 14.42 -3.22
CA PHE A 374 -39.83 15.85 -3.05
C PHE A 374 -41.34 16.13 -3.15
N LEU A 375 -42.04 15.52 -4.11
CA LEU A 375 -43.50 15.67 -4.25
C LEU A 375 -44.27 15.07 -3.06
N GLN A 376 -43.90 13.87 -2.59
CA GLN A 376 -44.55 13.26 -1.43
C GLN A 376 -44.34 14.06 -0.14
N THR A 377 -43.19 14.73 0.01
CA THR A 377 -42.92 15.59 1.18
C THR A 377 -43.67 16.93 1.07
N ALA A 378 -43.73 17.53 -0.12
CA ALA A 378 -44.43 18.79 -0.35
C ALA A 378 -45.95 18.68 -0.11
N VAL A 379 -46.58 17.61 -0.62
CA VAL A 379 -48.03 17.34 -0.43
C VAL A 379 -48.38 17.10 1.05
N LYS A 380 -47.45 16.57 1.85
CA LYS A 380 -47.69 16.29 3.28
C LYS A 380 -47.53 17.52 4.20
N TYR A 381 -46.86 18.58 3.74
CA TYR A 381 -46.59 19.79 4.53
C TYR A 381 -47.45 21.01 4.13
N PHE A 382 -47.96 21.08 2.90
CA PHE A 382 -48.83 22.18 2.46
C PHE A 382 -50.32 21.87 2.62
N ASN A 383 -50.78 21.77 3.87
CA ASN A 383 -52.22 21.70 4.18
C ASN A 383 -52.83 23.13 4.27
N GLY A 384 -52.63 23.94 3.23
CA GLY A 384 -53.14 25.31 3.16
C GLY A 384 -52.55 26.17 2.02
N SER A 385 -53.43 26.60 1.10
CA SER A 385 -53.27 27.71 0.15
C SER A 385 -52.01 27.75 -0.75
N ILE A 386 -51.99 26.96 -1.82
CA ILE A 386 -51.06 27.12 -2.95
C ILE A 386 -51.71 27.96 -4.05
N THR A 387 -51.76 29.29 -3.88
CA THR A 387 -52.10 30.24 -4.96
C THR A 387 -51.31 31.55 -4.81
N SER A 388 -50.04 31.55 -5.22
CA SER A 388 -49.31 32.70 -5.79
C SER A 388 -47.84 32.33 -6.11
N CYS A 389 -47.09 31.83 -5.11
CA CYS A 389 -45.63 31.70 -5.21
C CYS A 389 -45.10 30.65 -6.21
N CYS A 390 -45.93 29.74 -6.73
CA CYS A 390 -45.46 28.70 -7.67
C CYS A 390 -45.46 29.16 -9.14
N TYR A 391 -46.13 30.26 -9.51
CA TYR A 391 -46.20 30.70 -10.89
C TYR A 391 -44.93 31.43 -11.37
N THR A 392 -44.19 32.07 -10.46
CA THR A 392 -43.01 32.88 -10.80
C THR A 392 -41.70 32.08 -10.92
N LEU A 393 -41.69 30.82 -10.49
CA LEU A 393 -40.48 29.96 -10.52
C LEU A 393 -40.37 29.08 -11.77
N LEU A 394 -41.42 29.01 -12.60
CA LEU A 394 -41.47 28.10 -13.77
C LEU A 394 -41.06 28.73 -15.11
N PHE A 395 -40.76 30.03 -15.16
CA PHE A 395 -40.45 30.74 -16.43
C PHE A 395 -39.04 31.33 -16.54
N SER A 396 -38.14 31.04 -15.59
CA SER A 396 -36.78 31.61 -15.56
C SER A 396 -35.67 30.69 -16.09
N VAL A 397 -36.01 29.57 -16.76
CA VAL A 397 -35.03 28.64 -17.35
C VAL A 397 -35.45 28.22 -18.77
N PRO A 398 -35.00 28.92 -19.81
CA PRO A 398 -35.07 28.42 -21.19
C PRO A 398 -34.12 27.22 -21.38
N ASN A 399 -34.51 26.27 -22.24
CA ASN A 399 -33.69 25.16 -22.77
C ASN A 399 -33.42 23.93 -21.86
N PHE A 400 -34.46 23.34 -21.24
CA PHE A 400 -34.34 21.98 -20.66
C PHE A 400 -35.49 21.00 -20.99
N TRP A 401 -36.29 21.28 -22.03
CA TRP A 401 -37.36 20.39 -22.50
C TRP A 401 -37.24 20.16 -24.01
N GLY A 402 -36.57 19.07 -24.40
CA GLY A 402 -36.38 18.72 -25.81
C GLY A 402 -36.15 17.23 -26.14
N SER A 403 -35.92 16.36 -25.16
CA SER A 403 -35.52 14.96 -25.41
C SER A 403 -36.27 13.87 -24.61
N THR A 404 -37.10 14.24 -23.63
CA THR A 404 -37.73 13.29 -22.69
C THR A 404 -39.20 12.94 -23.03
N LEU A 405 -39.70 13.32 -24.21
CA LEU A 405 -41.10 13.11 -24.63
C LEU A 405 -41.27 12.22 -25.87
N GLY A 406 -40.20 11.50 -26.28
CA GLY A 406 -40.20 10.65 -27.49
C GLY A 406 -39.97 9.14 -27.27
N ARG A 407 -39.82 8.66 -26.02
CA ARG A 407 -39.48 7.24 -25.72
C ARG A 407 -40.34 6.57 -24.65
N LEU A 408 -41.59 7.01 -24.48
CA LEU A 408 -42.60 6.32 -23.65
C LEU A 408 -43.89 5.99 -24.43
N GLN A 409 -43.75 5.68 -25.72
CA GLN A 409 -44.78 5.01 -26.53
C GLN A 409 -44.14 3.92 -27.41
N LYS A 410 -43.89 2.76 -26.81
CA LYS A 410 -44.01 1.41 -27.41
C LYS A 410 -43.47 0.35 -26.45
N PHE A 411 -44.36 -0.15 -25.61
CA PHE A 411 -44.23 -1.45 -24.98
C PHE A 411 -45.54 -2.19 -25.26
N GLU A 412 -45.49 -3.24 -26.08
CA GLU A 412 -46.13 -4.56 -25.90
C GLU A 412 -46.21 -5.37 -27.20
N LEU A 413 -45.87 -6.67 -27.07
CA LEU A 413 -46.29 -7.83 -27.88
C LEU A 413 -45.92 -7.83 -29.40
N THR A 414 -45.61 -8.94 -30.07
CA THR A 414 -46.01 -10.35 -29.86
C THR A 414 -44.96 -11.33 -30.46
N SER A 415 -45.20 -12.64 -30.34
CA SER A 415 -44.26 -13.74 -30.56
C SER A 415 -44.24 -14.38 -31.97
N ALA A 416 -43.14 -15.10 -32.25
CA ALA A 416 -43.04 -16.40 -32.97
C ALA A 416 -42.95 -16.47 -34.53
N LEU A 417 -42.22 -17.53 -34.97
CA LEU A 417 -42.10 -18.12 -36.32
C LEU A 417 -41.34 -17.28 -37.39
N ALA A 418 -40.65 -17.83 -38.39
CA ALA A 418 -40.00 -19.14 -38.61
C ALA A 418 -39.14 -19.09 -39.92
N LEU A 419 -38.39 -20.16 -40.20
CA LEU A 419 -37.78 -20.56 -41.50
C LEU A 419 -36.37 -20.04 -41.88
N THR A 420 -35.60 -21.02 -42.36
CA THR A 420 -34.26 -21.03 -43.00
C THR A 420 -34.43 -20.94 -44.55
N PRO A 421 -33.42 -21.12 -45.45
CA PRO A 421 -32.01 -21.52 -45.25
C PRO A 421 -30.93 -20.80 -46.11
N ASP A 422 -29.68 -21.27 -45.93
CA ASP A 422 -28.55 -21.36 -46.86
C ASP A 422 -27.95 -20.14 -47.60
N LEU A 423 -26.61 -20.08 -47.57
CA LEU A 423 -25.77 -20.12 -48.79
C LEU A 423 -24.29 -20.48 -48.47
N HIS A 424 -23.82 -21.58 -49.08
CA HIS A 424 -22.43 -22.03 -49.39
C HIS A 424 -21.22 -21.42 -48.64
N GLU A 425 -20.44 -22.20 -47.88
CA GLU A 425 -19.32 -23.08 -48.33
C GLU A 425 -18.03 -22.39 -48.83
N ARG A 426 -16.92 -22.65 -48.12
CA ARG A 426 -15.64 -23.27 -48.58
C ARG A 426 -14.58 -23.08 -47.47
N SER A 427 -14.12 -24.14 -46.79
CA SER A 427 -12.98 -25.02 -47.13
C SER A 427 -11.64 -24.26 -47.32
N SER A 428 -10.49 -24.65 -46.75
CA SER A 428 -10.06 -26.01 -46.33
C SER A 428 -8.89 -26.01 -45.32
N CYS A 429 -8.71 -27.13 -44.60
CA CYS A 429 -7.55 -27.48 -43.77
C CYS A 429 -6.28 -27.80 -44.62
N TYR A 430 -5.03 -27.81 -44.11
CA TYR A 430 -4.28 -28.94 -43.49
C TYR A 430 -2.74 -28.65 -43.63
N PRO A 431 -1.75 -29.53 -43.27
CA PRO A 431 -1.46 -30.17 -41.96
C PRO A 431 0.06 -30.26 -41.57
N GLY A 432 0.37 -30.62 -40.32
CA GLY A 432 1.54 -31.45 -39.92
C GLY A 432 2.97 -30.84 -39.99
N ALA A 433 4.04 -31.46 -39.45
CA ALA A 433 4.16 -32.59 -38.52
C ALA A 433 5.61 -32.71 -37.95
N ASN A 434 5.81 -33.65 -37.02
CA ASN A 434 7.06 -34.34 -36.62
C ASN A 434 7.82 -33.92 -35.34
N ALA A 435 8.03 -34.95 -34.50
CA ALA A 435 9.06 -35.06 -33.48
C ALA A 435 10.08 -36.15 -33.91
N PRO A 436 11.16 -36.38 -33.13
CA PRO A 436 11.65 -37.76 -32.98
C PRO A 436 11.95 -38.18 -31.53
N LYS A 437 11.97 -39.51 -31.32
CA LYS A 437 12.41 -40.21 -30.09
C LYS A 437 13.55 -41.17 -30.41
N THR A 438 14.48 -41.41 -29.47
CA THR A 438 15.19 -42.71 -29.25
C THR A 438 15.88 -42.71 -27.87
N LYS A 439 15.52 -43.63 -26.95
CA LYS A 439 16.22 -44.91 -26.58
C LYS A 439 17.52 -44.70 -25.76
N GLN A 440 17.60 -45.05 -24.46
CA GLN A 440 17.63 -46.37 -23.76
C GLN A 440 19.07 -46.80 -23.40
N GLY A 441 19.35 -47.10 -22.12
CA GLY A 441 20.64 -47.67 -21.68
C GLY A 441 20.92 -47.62 -20.16
N GLU A 442 20.54 -48.68 -19.45
CA GLU A 442 21.11 -49.15 -18.15
C GLU A 442 21.86 -50.48 -18.44
N PRO A 443 22.74 -51.08 -17.58
CA PRO A 443 22.56 -51.18 -16.11
C PRO A 443 23.83 -51.30 -15.20
N ASN A 444 23.57 -51.59 -13.91
CA ASN A 444 24.37 -52.37 -12.93
C ASN A 444 25.43 -51.72 -12.02
N SER A 445 25.67 -52.40 -10.90
CA SER A 445 25.99 -51.84 -9.57
C SER A 445 27.29 -52.37 -8.91
N VAL A 446 28.14 -51.46 -8.41
CA VAL A 446 29.16 -51.62 -7.32
C VAL A 446 29.45 -50.21 -6.74
N GLY A 447 29.76 -49.95 -5.45
CA GLY A 447 29.65 -50.78 -4.24
C GLY A 447 30.59 -50.32 -3.09
N SER A 448 30.05 -50.21 -1.86
CA SER A 448 30.75 -50.05 -0.55
C SER A 448 31.44 -48.70 -0.16
N LEU A 449 31.12 -48.28 1.08
CA LEU A 449 31.98 -47.69 2.13
C LEU A 449 32.56 -46.24 2.09
N SER A 450 32.43 -45.61 3.28
CA SER A 450 33.47 -44.83 4.01
C SER A 450 33.53 -43.28 3.92
N PHE A 451 32.92 -42.65 4.94
CA PHE A 451 33.43 -41.54 5.77
C PHE A 451 33.70 -40.11 5.22
N SER A 452 33.49 -39.17 6.16
CA SER A 452 33.93 -37.77 6.22
C SER A 452 33.15 -36.73 5.39
N GLY A 453 33.07 -35.50 5.93
CA GLY A 453 32.53 -34.33 5.24
C GLY A 453 31.33 -33.67 5.91
N TRP A 454 31.54 -32.95 7.03
CA TRP A 454 30.65 -31.86 7.40
C TRP A 454 30.63 -30.84 6.25
N SER A 455 29.56 -30.82 5.45
CA SER A 455 29.40 -29.86 4.38
C SER A 455 28.50 -28.71 4.83
N VAL A 456 29.13 -27.56 5.09
CA VAL A 456 28.44 -26.29 5.38
C VAL A 456 27.57 -25.93 4.18
N ARG A 457 26.27 -26.27 4.24
CA ARG A 457 25.29 -25.84 3.24
C ARG A 457 25.02 -24.34 3.43
N ARG A 458 25.81 -23.53 2.73
CA ARG A 458 25.61 -22.09 2.55
C ARG A 458 24.15 -21.82 2.18
N ALA A 459 23.41 -21.20 3.09
CA ALA A 459 22.03 -20.78 2.84
C ALA A 459 22.00 -19.88 1.60
N LYS A 460 21.07 -20.16 0.67
CA LYS A 460 20.86 -19.32 -0.51
C LYS A 460 20.04 -18.10 -0.12
N GLN A 461 20.67 -17.20 0.63
CA GLN A 461 20.16 -15.85 0.82
C GLN A 461 20.22 -15.11 -0.53
N LEU A 462 19.30 -14.16 -0.69
CA LEU A 462 18.93 -13.51 -1.94
C LEU A 462 20.11 -13.13 -2.85
N ASP A 463 20.21 -13.76 -4.01
CA ASP A 463 21.14 -13.35 -5.06
C ASP A 463 20.38 -12.44 -6.05
N CYS A 464 20.82 -11.19 -6.22
CA CYS A 464 20.18 -10.19 -7.10
C CYS A 464 20.09 -10.64 -8.58
N LYS A 465 20.65 -11.80 -8.92
CA LYS A 465 20.40 -12.59 -10.14
C LYS A 465 18.93 -12.73 -10.52
N ARG A 466 17.96 -12.52 -9.63
CA ARG A 466 16.55 -12.54 -10.03
C ARG A 466 16.04 -11.28 -10.71
N PHE A 467 16.70 -10.13 -10.57
CA PHE A 467 16.53 -9.02 -11.52
C PHE A 467 17.14 -9.33 -12.92
N ILE A 468 17.80 -10.49 -13.07
CA ILE A 468 18.57 -10.94 -14.24
C ILE A 468 18.18 -12.39 -14.60
N THR A 469 16.91 -12.64 -14.93
CA THR A 469 16.50 -13.94 -15.50
C THR A 469 17.13 -14.15 -16.90
N ASN A 470 17.16 -15.41 -17.36
CA ASN A 470 17.93 -15.89 -18.54
C ASN A 470 17.60 -15.26 -19.93
N GLY A 471 16.86 -14.15 -20.00
CA GLY A 471 16.62 -13.36 -21.22
C GLY A 471 17.20 -11.93 -21.19
N GLY A 472 17.81 -11.51 -20.07
CA GLY A 472 18.23 -10.13 -19.84
C GLY A 472 17.15 -9.28 -19.15
N ASP A 473 17.58 -8.55 -18.12
CA ASP A 473 16.86 -7.46 -17.44
C ASP A 473 15.34 -7.61 -17.23
N ILE A 474 14.94 -8.05 -16.02
CA ILE A 474 13.55 -7.86 -15.53
C ILE A 474 13.14 -6.38 -15.61
N VAL A 475 14.09 -5.46 -15.45
CA VAL A 475 13.83 -4.01 -15.39
C VAL A 475 13.81 -3.33 -16.78
N SER A 476 14.11 -4.03 -17.88
CA SER A 476 14.00 -3.44 -19.23
C SER A 476 13.14 -4.20 -20.23
N ALA A 477 12.64 -5.39 -19.89
CA ALA A 477 11.72 -6.13 -20.74
C ALA A 477 10.24 -5.69 -20.57
N GLY A 478 9.92 -4.95 -19.50
CA GLY A 478 8.54 -4.61 -19.11
C GLY A 478 8.16 -3.12 -19.11
N LEU A 479 9.11 -2.20 -19.30
CA LEU A 479 8.78 -0.78 -19.43
C LEU A 479 8.47 -0.45 -20.89
N SER A 480 7.24 -0.70 -21.34
CA SER A 480 6.68 -0.01 -22.50
C SER A 480 6.46 1.47 -22.16
N ASP A 481 6.63 2.37 -23.13
CA ASP A 481 6.42 3.82 -22.94
C ASP A 481 4.99 4.18 -22.48
N ASP A 482 4.04 3.27 -22.65
CA ASP A 482 2.65 3.37 -22.17
C ASP A 482 2.47 3.10 -20.66
N ASP A 483 3.45 2.52 -19.96
CA ASP A 483 3.34 2.08 -18.55
C ASP A 483 3.73 3.19 -17.54
N VAL A 484 3.79 4.45 -18.00
CA VAL A 484 4.27 5.63 -17.26
C VAL A 484 3.18 6.23 -16.34
N THR A 485 2.42 5.36 -15.66
CA THR A 485 1.40 5.73 -14.66
C THR A 485 1.63 5.10 -13.29
N ASP A 486 2.84 4.64 -12.98
CA ASP A 486 3.16 4.09 -11.65
C ASP A 486 3.41 5.19 -10.60
N ASP A 487 2.30 5.75 -10.13
CA ASP A 487 2.22 6.81 -9.11
C ASP A 487 2.56 6.34 -7.67
N ALA A 488 3.18 5.16 -7.49
CA ALA A 488 3.69 4.76 -6.18
C ALA A 488 4.88 5.66 -5.76
N THR A 489 4.58 6.75 -5.06
CA THR A 489 5.54 7.70 -4.45
C THR A 489 5.89 7.39 -3.00
N SER A 490 5.19 6.43 -2.39
CA SER A 490 5.22 6.14 -0.96
C SER A 490 5.02 4.65 -0.71
N ILE A 491 5.81 4.10 0.22
CA ILE A 491 5.67 2.72 0.70
C ILE A 491 4.44 2.60 1.63
N GLY A 492 4.10 3.66 2.36
CA GLY A 492 3.05 3.70 3.38
C GLY A 492 1.72 4.38 3.01
N ASP A 493 1.56 4.97 1.83
CA ASP A 493 0.39 5.76 1.39
C ASP A 493 -0.06 6.86 2.39
N GLU A 494 0.42 8.08 2.18
CA GLU A 494 0.20 9.24 3.07
C GLU A 494 -1.28 9.67 3.22
N THR A 495 -2.20 9.14 2.40
CA THR A 495 -3.62 9.53 2.39
C THR A 495 -4.33 9.33 3.74
N PHE A 496 -3.82 8.44 4.60
CA PHE A 496 -4.36 8.20 5.95
C PHE A 496 -3.80 9.14 7.04
N ALA A 497 -2.59 9.68 6.88
CA ALA A 497 -1.90 10.45 7.92
C ALA A 497 -2.61 11.77 8.23
N ILE A 498 -3.17 12.42 7.20
CA ILE A 498 -3.92 13.68 7.32
C ILE A 498 -5.26 13.48 8.05
N GLN A 499 -5.87 12.30 7.96
CA GLN A 499 -7.15 12.03 8.63
C GLN A 499 -6.99 11.76 10.13
N LEU A 500 -5.96 11.01 10.55
CA LEU A 500 -5.78 10.64 11.95
C LEU A 500 -5.48 11.85 12.87
N LEU A 501 -4.69 12.81 12.40
CA LEU A 501 -4.41 14.07 13.13
C LEU A 501 -5.66 14.91 13.42
N SER A 502 -6.74 14.75 12.64
CA SER A 502 -8.03 15.43 12.88
C SER A 502 -8.88 14.79 13.97
N SER A 503 -8.58 13.54 14.36
CA SER A 503 -9.40 12.74 15.26
C SER A 503 -8.83 12.64 16.69
N THR A 504 -7.51 12.71 16.86
CA THR A 504 -6.84 12.50 18.16
C THR A 504 -6.71 13.77 19.02
N ASN A 505 -6.91 14.98 18.44
CA ASN A 505 -6.79 16.26 19.15
C ASN A 505 -8.15 16.87 19.55
N ARG A 506 -8.96 16.13 20.32
CA ARG A 506 -10.03 16.73 21.14
C ARG A 506 -9.64 16.72 22.62
N PRO A 507 -9.14 17.84 23.18
CA PRO A 507 -8.96 17.93 24.63
C PRO A 507 -10.33 17.84 25.31
N THR A 508 -10.47 16.91 26.26
CA THR A 508 -11.61 16.86 27.16
C THR A 508 -11.64 18.12 28.03
N ILE A 509 -12.57 19.05 27.73
CA ILE A 509 -12.79 20.25 28.53
C ILE A 509 -13.41 19.85 29.87
N SER A 510 -12.55 19.56 30.84
CA SER A 510 -12.93 19.49 32.26
C SER A 510 -13.14 20.91 32.77
N SER A 511 -14.39 21.27 33.05
CA SER A 511 -14.78 22.61 33.46
C SER A 511 -14.23 22.98 34.85
N LYS A 512 -13.33 23.96 34.90
CA LYS A 512 -13.08 24.83 36.07
C LYS A 512 -12.42 26.13 35.62
N PHE A 513 -13.23 27.08 35.14
CA PHE A 513 -12.79 28.46 34.95
C PHE A 513 -12.76 29.17 36.30
N SER A 514 -11.56 29.38 36.85
CA SER A 514 -11.34 30.41 37.87
C SER A 514 -11.01 31.72 37.16
N LEU A 515 -11.88 32.71 37.29
CA LEU A 515 -11.63 34.07 36.78
C LEU A 515 -10.47 34.71 37.53
N GLN A 516 -9.37 34.97 36.83
CA GLN A 516 -8.40 35.98 37.25
C GLN A 516 -8.59 37.22 36.37
N HIS A 517 -8.90 38.35 37.02
CA HIS A 517 -8.88 39.66 36.38
C HIS A 517 -7.43 40.06 36.07
N THR A 518 -7.15 40.36 34.81
CA THR A 518 -6.01 41.21 34.42
C THR A 518 -6.54 42.32 33.52
N GLU A 519 -6.41 43.55 34.01
CA GLU A 519 -6.82 44.75 33.28
C GLU A 519 -5.82 45.02 32.14
N CYS A 520 -6.33 45.41 30.96
CA CYS A 520 -5.53 46.00 29.89
C CYS A 520 -5.92 47.48 29.74
N PRO A 521 -4.97 48.43 29.86
CA PRO A 521 -5.26 49.86 29.71
C PRO A 521 -5.20 50.30 28.23
N GLY A 522 -5.84 51.43 27.92
CA GLY A 522 -5.69 52.13 26.65
C GLY A 522 -6.92 52.01 25.73
N GLY A 523 -7.80 53.02 25.80
CA GLY A 523 -9.00 53.06 24.96
C GLY A 523 -8.78 53.70 23.58
N GLY A 524 -9.73 53.46 22.68
CA GLY A 524 -9.83 54.09 21.36
C GLY A 524 -11.20 53.82 20.75
N ARG A 525 -12.11 54.79 20.87
CA ARG A 525 -13.45 54.79 20.24
C ARG A 525 -13.27 55.03 18.71
N PHE A 526 -14.19 54.71 17.80
CA PHE A 526 -15.62 55.04 17.80
C PHE A 526 -16.35 54.36 16.63
N TRP A 527 -17.68 54.21 16.77
CA TRP A 527 -18.72 53.82 15.78
C TRP A 527 -18.75 52.36 15.30
#